data_AF-L9ZEX8-F1
#
_entry.id   AF-L9ZEX8-F1
#
_cell.length_a   1.000
_cell.length_b   1.000
_cell.length_c   1.000
_cell.angle_alpha   90.00
_cell.angle_beta   90.00
_cell.angle_gamma   90.00
#
_symmetry.space_group_name_H-M   'P 1'
#
loop_
_entity.id
_entity.type
_entity.pdbx_description
1 polymer ?
#
loop_
_entity_poly.entity_id
_entity_poly.type
_entity_poly.pdbx_seq_one_letter_code
_entity_poly.pdbx_strand_id
1 'polypeptide(L)' 'MSKTRALLTETEREQIAGEHGDQRRYQATSRVRRRIDAELSKDIEVLEEHHPELLEELRDVVCEERDHDE' A
#
# COMPACT_ATOMS: atom_id res chain seq x y z
N MET A 1 -19.00 10.72 4.24
CA MET A 1 -17.58 10.73 4.66
C MET A 1 -16.75 10.48 3.43
N SER A 2 -15.88 11.42 3.03
CA SER A 2 -14.91 11.16 1.96
C SER A 2 -14.01 10.04 2.44
N LYS A 3 -14.08 8.85 1.83
CA LYS A 3 -13.12 7.78 2.12
C LYS A 3 -11.73 8.31 1.75
N THR A 4 -10.91 8.60 2.75
CA THR A 4 -9.47 8.81 2.56
C THR A 4 -8.88 7.48 2.09
N ARG A 5 -8.24 7.49 0.93
CA ARG A 5 -7.53 6.32 0.39
C ARG A 5 -6.18 6.18 1.10
N ALA A 6 -5.76 4.95 1.36
CA ALA A 6 -4.39 4.63 1.73
C ALA A 6 -3.54 4.50 0.45
N LEU A 7 -2.79 3.40 0.30
CA LEU A 7 -1.91 3.18 -0.85
C LEU A 7 -2.67 3.03 -2.18
N LEU A 8 -3.80 2.31 -2.18
CA LEU A 8 -4.57 1.95 -3.37
C LEU A 8 -5.86 2.77 -3.52
N THR A 9 -6.16 3.18 -4.75
CA THR A 9 -7.51 3.63 -5.10
C THR A 9 -8.49 2.45 -5.17
N GLU A 10 -9.78 2.75 -5.20
CA GLU A 10 -10.82 1.73 -5.39
C GLU A 10 -10.66 0.98 -6.71
N THR A 11 -10.51 1.70 -7.82
CA THR A 11 -10.26 1.10 -9.13
C THR A 11 -8.96 0.31 -9.18
N GLU A 12 -7.92 0.71 -8.45
CA GLU A 12 -6.67 -0.05 -8.42
C GLU A 12 -6.82 -1.39 -7.71
N ARG A 13 -7.68 -1.48 -6.68
CA ARG A 13 -8.01 -2.76 -6.05
C ARG A 13 -8.67 -3.71 -7.06
N GLU A 14 -9.68 -3.24 -7.78
CA GLU A 14 -10.37 -4.03 -8.83
C GLU A 14 -9.40 -4.44 -9.95
N GLN A 15 -8.52 -3.53 -10.39
CA GLN A 15 -7.54 -3.81 -11.44
C GLN A 15 -6.53 -4.88 -10.99
N ILE A 16 -6.06 -4.82 -9.75
CA ILE A 16 -5.15 -5.82 -9.19
C ILE A 16 -5.86 -7.17 -9.03
N ALA A 17 -7.14 -7.16 -8.62
CA ALA A 17 -7.99 -8.35 -8.55
C ALA A 17 -8.28 -8.99 -9.92
N GLY A 18 -7.93 -8.33 -11.02
CA GLY A 18 -8.06 -8.85 -12.38
C GLY A 18 -9.39 -8.53 -13.07
N GLU A 19 -10.24 -7.71 -12.46
CA GLU A 19 -11.59 -7.40 -12.97
C GLU A 19 -11.58 -6.62 -14.29
N HIS A 20 -10.44 -6.02 -14.65
CA HIS A 20 -10.26 -5.17 -15.83
C HIS A 20 -9.27 -5.73 -16.86
N GLY A 21 -8.92 -7.02 -16.74
CA GLY A 21 -8.01 -7.72 -17.65
C GLY A 21 -6.51 -7.50 -17.38
N ASP A 22 -5.68 -8.34 -18.01
CA ASP A 22 -4.25 -8.46 -17.68
C ASP A 22 -3.45 -7.18 -17.89
N GLN A 23 -3.74 -6.42 -18.95
CA GLN A 23 -3.04 -5.17 -19.21
C GLN A 23 -3.28 -4.14 -18.10
N ARG A 24 -4.51 -4.03 -17.60
CA ARG A 24 -4.87 -3.09 -16.52
C ARG A 24 -4.29 -3.55 -15.20
N ARG A 25 -4.34 -4.86 -14.91
CA ARG A 25 -3.67 -5.46 -13.74
C ARG A 25 -2.18 -5.17 -13.71
N TYR A 26 -1.48 -5.37 -14.83
CA TYR A 26 -0.05 -5.08 -14.95
C TYR A 26 0.25 -3.60 -14.71
N GLN A 27 -0.52 -2.70 -15.34
CA GLN A 27 -0.36 -1.25 -15.15
C GLN A 27 -0.60 -0.83 -13.69
N ALA A 28 -1.66 -1.34 -13.05
CA ALA A 28 -1.95 -1.05 -11.65
C ALA A 28 -0.81 -1.51 -10.74
N THR A 29 -0.36 -2.76 -10.91
CA THR A 29 0.77 -3.32 -10.16
C THR A 29 2.04 -2.49 -10.31
N SER A 30 2.36 -2.06 -11.54
CA SER A 30 3.52 -1.21 -11.80
C SER A 30 3.43 0.16 -11.10
N ARG A 31 2.26 0.81 -11.12
CA ARG A 31 2.05 2.09 -10.43
C ARG A 31 2.14 1.95 -8.91
N VAL A 32 1.67 0.83 -8.37
CA VAL A 32 1.70 0.56 -6.93
C VAL A 32 3.13 0.28 -6.49
N ARG A 33 3.87 -0.54 -7.23
CA ARG A 33 5.30 -0.79 -6.95
C ARG A 33 6.09 0.52 -6.90
N ARG A 34 5.89 1.41 -7.87
CA ARG A 34 6.55 2.73 -7.86
C ARG A 34 6.19 3.56 -6.63
N ARG A 35 4.94 3.53 -6.17
CA ARG A 35 4.52 4.23 -4.95
C ARG A 35 5.17 3.65 -3.71
N ILE A 36 5.27 2.33 -3.62
CA ILE A 36 5.97 1.66 -2.51
C ILE A 36 7.44 2.11 -2.50
N ASP A 37 8.13 1.98 -3.63
CA ASP A 37 9.57 2.24 -3.69
C ASP A 37 9.91 3.72 -3.49
N ALA A 38 9.10 4.64 -4.03
CA ALA A 38 9.44 6.07 -4.09
C ALA A 38 8.70 6.96 -3.08
N GLU A 39 7.41 6.71 -2.83
CA GLU A 39 6.59 7.59 -1.98
C GLU A 39 6.51 7.04 -0.56
N LEU A 40 6.14 5.77 -0.41
CA LEU A 40 6.05 5.13 0.91
C LEU A 40 7.40 5.09 1.63
N SER A 41 8.50 4.88 0.91
CA SER A 41 9.85 4.97 1.49
C SER A 41 10.13 6.34 2.13
N LYS A 42 9.71 7.45 1.48
CA LYS A 42 9.86 8.80 2.04
C LYS A 42 8.93 9.02 3.23
N ASP A 43 7.69 8.51 3.13
CA ASP A 43 6.75 8.58 4.24
C ASP A 43 7.32 7.85 5.47
N ILE A 44 7.96 6.69 5.27
CA ILE A 44 8.65 5.95 6.34
C ILE A 44 9.77 6.78 6.96
N GLU A 45 10.62 7.45 6.17
CA GLU A 45 11.69 8.31 6.69
C GLU A 45 11.12 9.43 7.59
N VAL A 46 10.04 10.08 7.15
CA VAL A 46 9.37 11.15 7.91
C VAL A 46 8.76 10.60 9.21
N LEU A 47 8.11 9.42 9.15
CA LEU A 47 7.54 8.80 10.34
C LEU A 47 8.63 8.36 11.31
N GLU A 48 9.74 7.79 10.84
CA GLU A 48 10.87 7.40 11.68
C GLU A 48 11.49 8.61 12.41
N GLU A 49 11.59 9.76 11.74
CA GLU A 49 12.18 10.97 12.32
C GLU A 49 11.25 11.67 13.32
N HIS A 50 9.95 11.72 13.03
CA HIS A 50 9.04 12.61 13.76
C HIS A 50 7.99 11.89 14.61
N HIS A 51 7.56 10.69 14.21
CA HIS A 51 6.45 9.95 14.82
C HIS A 51 6.68 8.43 14.76
N PRO A 52 7.71 7.91 15.46
CA PRO A 52 8.07 6.49 15.41
C PRO A 52 6.93 5.57 15.86
N GLU A 53 6.02 6.04 16.72
CA GLU A 53 4.82 5.31 17.12
C GLU A 53 3.87 5.01 15.94
N LEU A 54 3.73 5.94 15.00
CA LEU A 54 2.90 5.73 13.80
C LEU A 54 3.58 4.80 12.81
N LEU A 55 4.91 4.77 12.79
CA LEU A 55 5.66 3.79 12.01
C LEU A 55 5.50 2.37 12.58
N GLU A 56 5.44 2.24 13.90
CA GLU A 56 5.13 0.97 14.57
C GLU A 56 3.72 0.49 14.21
N GLU A 57 2.70 1.35 14.34
CA GLU A 57 1.33 1.04 13.93
C GLU A 57 1.23 0.60 12.45
N LEU A 58 1.96 1.28 11.56
CA LEU A 58 2.02 0.90 10.15
C LEU A 58 2.68 -0.48 9.95
N ARG A 59 3.76 -0.77 10.68
CA ARG A 59 4.46 -2.05 10.60
C ARG A 59 3.59 -3.18 11.13
N ASP A 60 2.85 -2.95 12.20
CA ASP A 60 1.92 -3.93 12.78
C ASP A 60 0.87 -4.31 11.73
N VAL A 61 0.18 -3.35 11.12
CA VAL A 61 -0.81 -3.64 10.07
C VAL A 61 -0.23 -4.39 8.88
N VAL A 62 1.02 -4.10 8.48
CA VAL A 62 1.67 -4.75 7.32
C VAL A 62 2.22 -6.15 7.64
N CYS A 63 2.70 -6.36 8.88
CA CYS A 63 3.40 -7.59 9.27
C CYS A 63 2.47 -8.59 9.98
N GLU A 64 1.50 -8.12 10.78
CA GLU A 64 0.59 -8.99 11.53
C GLU A 64 -0.35 -9.81 10.61
N GLU A 65 -0.66 -9.34 9.40
CA GLU A 65 -1.44 -10.12 8.43
C GLU A 65 -0.64 -11.27 7.76
N ARG A 66 0.68 -11.40 8.02
CA ARG A 66 1.54 -12.43 7.40
C ARG A 66 1.80 -13.66 8.28
N ASP A 67 1.30 -13.67 9.52
CA ASP A 67 1.40 -14.81 10.43
C ASP A 67 0.18 -15.77 10.35
N HIS A 68 -0.73 -15.54 9.40
CA HIS A 68 -1.88 -16.40 9.08
C HIS A 68 -1.63 -17.25 7.82
N ASP A 69 -0.51 -17.96 7.76
CA ASP A 69 -0.28 -19.08 6.84
C ASP A 69 0.08 -20.33 7.68
N GLU A 70 -0.93 -20.99 8.25
CA GLU A 70 -0.90 -22.40 8.69
C GLU A 70 -1.83 -23.26 7.81
#